data_AF-A0A6J4WUV7-F1
#
_entry.id   AF-A0A6J4WUV7-F1
#
_cell.length_a   1.000
_cell.length_b   1.000
_cell.length_c   1.000
_cell.angle_alpha   90.00
_cell.angle_beta   90.00
_cell.angle_gamma   90.00
#
_symmetry.space_group_name_H-M   'P 1'
#
loop_
_entity.id
_entity.type
_entity.pdbx_description
1 polymer ?
#
loop_
_entity_poly.entity_id
_entity_poly.type
_entity_poly.pdbx_seq_one_letter_code
_entity_poly.pdbx_strand_id
1 'polypeptide(L)'
;MSYEYHIGVLDEEAVVAECGPMRLVIRAWKKRQPQIEIARGAAEESIRCLEQVACCRMVLSRPVTESVRWPKVDLAIQMITSVKAIGDNDLTPMAAVAGTIADAVADWLVDQKMDRVIVDNGGDIALRLEPGETATVGIRPQVDNQRVSHVLHLDGSQPAWGVTTSGIGGRSLTRGIASAVTVVAASASVADAAATAIGNACFVEDGGIVQVPAESLDPHTDLAGLSVTTEVGELLPEKILTALESARQKAEVLAQRKIIRGAFMTLQNVFAISDGLKPYIFPVSGIGD
;
A
#
# COMPACT_ATOMS: atom_id res chain seq x y z
N MET A 1 -2.74 -23.74 -8.52
CA MET A 1 -4.08 -23.43 -9.02
C MET A 1 -3.89 -22.41 -10.13
N SER A 2 -4.29 -22.69 -11.37
CA SER A 2 -4.28 -21.66 -12.41
C SER A 2 -5.40 -20.69 -12.10
N TYR A 3 -5.06 -19.50 -11.62
CA TYR A 3 -6.06 -18.44 -11.48
C TYR A 3 -6.54 -18.07 -12.89
N GLU A 4 -7.85 -17.91 -13.08
CA GLU A 4 -8.33 -17.16 -14.24
C GLU A 4 -7.83 -15.73 -14.10
N TYR A 5 -7.19 -15.23 -15.15
CA TYR A 5 -6.66 -13.88 -15.19
C TYR A 5 -7.06 -13.17 -16.47
N HIS A 6 -7.14 -11.85 -16.39
CA HIS A 6 -7.44 -10.97 -17.51
C HIS A 6 -6.32 -9.94 -17.66
N ILE A 7 -5.81 -9.77 -18.88
CA ILE A 7 -4.85 -8.71 -19.23
C ILE A 7 -5.45 -7.91 -20.38
N GLY A 8 -5.71 -6.63 -20.11
CA GLY A 8 -6.33 -5.69 -21.06
C GLY A 8 -5.55 -4.39 -21.18
N VAL A 9 -5.81 -3.65 -22.24
CA VAL A 9 -5.34 -2.26 -22.38
C VAL A 9 -6.42 -1.36 -21.79
N LEU A 10 -6.06 -0.52 -20.83
CA LEU A 10 -7.00 0.38 -20.15
C LEU A 10 -7.16 1.70 -20.92
N ASP A 11 -6.05 2.24 -21.41
CA ASP A 11 -5.95 3.47 -22.18
C ASP A 11 -4.67 3.44 -23.05
N GLU A 12 -4.35 4.54 -23.74
CA GLU A 12 -3.17 4.63 -24.63
C GLU A 12 -1.82 4.48 -23.90
N GLU A 13 -1.81 4.55 -22.57
CA GLU A 13 -0.59 4.50 -21.75
C GLU A 13 -0.56 3.35 -20.72
N ALA A 14 -1.69 2.67 -20.51
CA ALA A 14 -1.86 1.75 -19.39
C ALA A 14 -2.36 0.37 -19.79
N VAL A 15 -1.77 -0.64 -19.16
CA VAL A 15 -2.23 -2.03 -19.18
C VAL A 15 -2.80 -2.38 -17.81
N VAL A 16 -3.91 -3.14 -17.79
CA VAL A 16 -4.51 -3.67 -16.57
C VAL A 16 -4.32 -5.19 -16.51
N ALA A 17 -3.96 -5.70 -15.33
CA ALA A 17 -3.89 -7.13 -15.03
C ALA A 17 -4.78 -7.45 -13.83
N GLU A 18 -5.72 -8.37 -13.98
CA GLU A 18 -6.66 -8.80 -12.94
C GLU A 18 -6.53 -10.31 -12.73
N CYS A 19 -6.31 -10.73 -11.48
CA CYS A 19 -6.12 -12.13 -11.13
C CYS A 19 -6.45 -12.36 -9.65
N GLY A 20 -7.58 -13.02 -9.38
CA GLY A 20 -8.10 -13.13 -8.02
C GLY A 20 -8.27 -11.75 -7.35
N PRO A 21 -7.69 -11.50 -6.16
CA PRO A 21 -7.80 -10.21 -5.47
C PRO A 21 -6.89 -9.11 -6.06
N MET A 22 -5.96 -9.49 -6.94
CA MET A 22 -4.96 -8.59 -7.51
C MET A 22 -5.54 -7.81 -8.68
N ARG A 23 -5.33 -6.50 -8.70
CA ARG A 23 -5.64 -5.63 -9.84
C ARG A 23 -4.53 -4.61 -10.02
N LEU A 24 -3.65 -4.85 -10.99
CA LEU A 24 -2.57 -3.94 -11.34
C LEU A 24 -2.97 -3.02 -12.48
N VAL A 25 -2.61 -1.74 -12.37
CA VAL A 25 -2.52 -0.81 -13.50
C VAL A 25 -1.05 -0.48 -13.71
N ILE A 26 -0.55 -0.79 -14.90
CA ILE A 26 0.87 -0.72 -15.25
C ILE A 26 1.05 0.33 -16.33
N ARG A 27 1.91 1.30 -16.08
CA ARG A 27 2.33 2.30 -17.06
C ARG A 27 3.84 2.35 -17.13
N ALA A 28 4.37 2.31 -18.35
CA ALA A 28 5.80 2.33 -18.60
C ALA A 28 6.09 3.18 -19.84
N TRP A 29 7.09 4.05 -19.73
CA TRP A 29 7.53 4.91 -20.83
C TRP A 29 9.03 4.74 -21.08
N LYS A 30 9.39 4.91 -22.35
CA LYS A 30 10.79 5.04 -22.79
C LYS A 30 10.89 6.25 -23.69
N LYS A 31 11.81 7.16 -23.41
CA LYS A 31 11.96 8.45 -24.13
C LYS A 31 10.62 9.18 -24.30
N ARG A 32 9.83 9.24 -23.22
CA ARG A 32 8.48 9.84 -23.15
C ARG A 32 7.40 9.19 -24.01
N GLN A 33 7.65 8.02 -24.60
CA GLN A 33 6.65 7.27 -25.35
C GLN A 33 6.15 6.08 -24.52
N PRO A 34 4.83 5.92 -24.33
CA PRO A 34 4.26 4.75 -23.67
C PRO A 34 4.66 3.46 -24.38
N GLN A 35 4.94 2.41 -23.61
CA GLN A 35 5.40 1.10 -24.12
C GLN A 35 4.39 0.01 -23.76
N ILE A 36 3.24 -0.02 -24.45
CA ILE A 36 2.12 -0.93 -24.15
C ILE A 36 2.50 -2.42 -24.24
N GLU A 37 3.27 -2.82 -25.26
CA GLU A 37 3.69 -4.22 -25.40
C GLU A 37 4.60 -4.67 -24.25
N ILE A 38 5.50 -3.79 -23.79
CA ILE A 38 6.35 -4.06 -22.63
C ILE A 38 5.51 -4.10 -21.34
N ALA A 39 4.54 -3.20 -21.19
CA ALA A 39 3.61 -3.20 -20.07
C ALA A 39 2.72 -4.47 -20.04
N ARG A 40 2.36 -5.04 -21.21
CA ARG A 40 1.71 -6.37 -21.28
C ARG A 40 2.62 -7.48 -20.78
N GLY A 41 3.91 -7.47 -21.11
CA GLY A 41 4.88 -8.42 -20.54
C GLY A 41 4.98 -8.30 -19.01
N ALA A 42 4.94 -7.08 -18.48
CA ALA A 42 4.92 -6.84 -17.04
C ALA A 42 3.61 -7.32 -16.37
N ALA A 43 2.48 -7.22 -17.07
CA ALA A 43 1.21 -7.79 -16.61
C ALA A 43 1.32 -9.33 -16.46
N GLU A 44 1.95 -10.03 -17.40
CA GLU A 44 2.21 -11.47 -17.27
C GLU A 44 3.14 -11.79 -16.09
N GLU A 45 4.17 -10.98 -15.88
CA GLU A 45 5.08 -11.14 -14.75
C GLU A 45 4.36 -10.97 -13.40
N SER A 46 3.38 -10.07 -13.33
CA SER A 46 2.56 -9.91 -12.12
C SER A 46 1.79 -11.18 -11.74
N ILE A 47 1.31 -11.94 -12.74
CA ILE A 47 0.61 -13.21 -12.51
C ILE A 47 1.58 -14.23 -11.92
N ARG A 48 2.81 -14.32 -12.46
CA ARG A 48 3.85 -15.21 -11.93
C ARG A 48 4.23 -14.85 -10.49
N CYS A 49 4.35 -13.55 -10.20
CA CYS A 49 4.62 -13.07 -8.85
C CYS A 49 3.52 -13.51 -7.86
N LEU A 50 2.25 -13.36 -8.24
CA LEU A 50 1.12 -13.79 -7.43
C LEU A 50 1.13 -15.31 -7.20
N GLU A 51 1.42 -16.12 -8.23
CA GLU A 51 1.53 -17.58 -8.10
C GLU A 51 2.64 -17.99 -7.12
N GLN A 52 3.80 -17.33 -7.16
CA GLN A 52 4.91 -17.59 -6.24
C GLN A 52 4.52 -17.27 -4.78
N VAL A 53 3.84 -16.14 -4.55
CA VAL A 53 3.34 -15.78 -3.22
C VAL A 53 2.27 -16.78 -2.76
N ALA A 54 1.34 -17.15 -3.64
CA ALA A 54 0.27 -18.11 -3.33
C ALA A 54 0.83 -19.47 -2.89
N CYS A 55 1.94 -19.93 -3.48
CA CYS A 55 2.64 -21.15 -3.06
C CYS A 55 3.20 -21.07 -1.62
N CYS A 56 3.50 -19.86 -1.14
CA CYS A 56 4.05 -19.61 0.19
C CYS A 56 2.99 -19.13 1.21
N ARG A 57 1.74 -18.91 0.78
CA ARG A 57 0.69 -18.24 1.57
C ARG A 57 0.54 -18.79 2.98
N MET A 58 0.48 -20.12 3.15
CA MET A 58 0.30 -20.74 4.46
C MET A 58 1.36 -20.33 5.49
N VAL A 59 2.62 -20.17 5.05
CA VAL A 59 3.71 -19.73 5.94
C VAL A 59 3.72 -18.22 6.09
N LEU A 60 3.39 -17.49 5.02
CA LEU A 60 3.32 -16.02 5.01
C LEU A 60 2.13 -15.45 5.78
N SER A 61 1.09 -16.24 6.06
CA SER A 61 -0.03 -15.87 6.93
C SER A 61 0.26 -16.07 8.42
N ARG A 62 1.50 -16.35 8.81
CA ARG A 62 1.90 -16.46 10.23
C ARG A 62 2.59 -15.18 10.69
N PRO A 63 2.38 -14.75 11.95
CA PRO A 63 3.13 -13.64 12.53
C PRO A 63 4.64 -13.81 12.38
N VAL A 64 5.36 -12.73 12.05
CA VAL A 64 6.82 -12.78 11.84
C VAL A 64 7.61 -13.14 13.10
N THR A 65 6.97 -13.06 14.26
CA THR A 65 7.50 -13.41 15.58
C THR A 65 7.52 -14.92 15.82
N GLU A 66 6.74 -15.69 15.06
CA GLU A 66 6.72 -17.15 15.18
C GLU A 66 8.01 -17.78 14.64
N SER A 67 8.46 -18.84 15.34
CA SER A 67 9.60 -19.64 14.92
C SER A 67 9.19 -20.63 13.82
N VAL A 68 9.24 -20.17 12.57
CA VAL A 68 8.94 -21.00 11.39
C VAL A 68 10.10 -21.02 10.40
N ARG A 69 10.14 -22.07 9.57
CA ARG A 69 11.08 -22.16 8.45
C ARG A 69 10.57 -21.31 7.30
N TRP A 70 11.12 -20.11 7.15
CA TRP A 70 10.73 -19.20 6.08
C TRP A 70 11.10 -19.73 4.69
N PRO A 71 10.26 -19.48 3.67
CA PRO A 71 10.54 -19.86 2.29
C PRO A 71 11.75 -19.08 1.75
N LYS A 72 12.48 -19.71 0.82
CA LYS A 72 13.62 -19.09 0.11
C LYS A 72 13.19 -18.57 -1.26
N VAL A 73 12.07 -17.84 -1.28
CA VAL A 73 11.54 -17.18 -2.47
C VAL A 73 11.74 -15.68 -2.28
N ASP A 74 12.32 -14.99 -3.26
CA ASP A 74 12.75 -13.60 -3.10
C ASP A 74 11.60 -12.66 -2.69
N LEU A 75 10.43 -12.80 -3.32
CA LEU A 75 9.22 -12.06 -2.94
C LEU A 75 8.82 -12.30 -1.48
N ALA A 76 8.89 -13.55 -1.04
CA ALA A 76 8.55 -13.92 0.34
C ALA A 76 9.56 -13.36 1.34
N ILE A 77 10.86 -13.41 1.01
CA ILE A 77 11.93 -12.81 1.82
C ILE A 77 11.72 -11.30 1.94
N GLN A 78 11.35 -10.64 0.84
CA GLN A 78 11.06 -9.21 0.82
C GLN A 78 9.88 -8.87 1.73
N MET A 79 8.74 -9.58 1.60
CA MET A 79 7.57 -9.39 2.48
C MET A 79 7.91 -9.53 3.97
N ILE A 80 8.65 -10.59 4.32
CA ILE A 80 9.10 -10.83 5.71
C ILE A 80 10.01 -9.71 6.19
N THR A 81 10.94 -9.25 5.35
CA THR A 81 11.89 -8.18 5.68
C THR A 81 11.17 -6.87 5.93
N SER A 82 10.22 -6.51 5.05
CA SER A 82 9.39 -5.31 5.18
C SER A 82 8.61 -5.30 6.50
N VAL A 83 7.89 -6.38 6.80
CA VAL A 83 7.09 -6.46 8.04
C VAL A 83 7.97 -6.46 9.29
N LYS A 84 9.11 -7.16 9.28
CA LYS A 84 10.09 -7.11 10.38
C LYS A 84 10.67 -5.72 10.59
N ALA A 85 10.88 -4.95 9.51
CA ALA A 85 11.35 -3.58 9.62
C ALA A 85 10.32 -2.71 10.36
N ILE A 86 9.02 -2.88 10.09
CA ILE A 86 7.96 -2.16 10.81
C ILE A 86 8.03 -2.44 12.31
N GLY A 87 8.21 -3.71 12.69
CA GLY A 87 8.32 -4.14 14.08
C GLY A 87 6.96 -4.13 14.80
N ASP A 88 5.91 -4.45 14.06
CA ASP A 88 4.57 -4.64 14.59
C ASP A 88 4.28 -6.15 14.72
N ASN A 89 3.99 -6.61 15.93
CA ASN A 89 3.87 -8.04 16.23
C ASN A 89 2.59 -8.67 15.68
N ASP A 90 1.59 -7.83 15.38
CA ASP A 90 0.29 -8.29 14.89
C ASP A 90 0.26 -8.38 13.36
N LEU A 91 1.33 -7.96 12.68
CA LEU A 91 1.46 -8.11 11.24
C LEU A 91 2.04 -9.47 10.85
N THR A 92 1.42 -10.06 9.84
CA THR A 92 2.00 -11.16 9.06
C THR A 92 2.68 -10.59 7.81
N PRO A 93 3.60 -11.33 7.15
CA PRO A 93 4.12 -10.99 5.84
C PRO A 93 3.06 -10.62 4.79
N MET A 94 1.81 -11.10 4.92
CA MET A 94 0.73 -10.75 3.98
C MET A 94 0.42 -9.25 3.95
N ALA A 95 0.74 -8.50 5.00
CA ALA A 95 0.59 -7.04 5.05
C ALA A 95 1.52 -6.27 4.09
N ALA A 96 2.41 -6.95 3.36
CA ALA A 96 3.30 -6.35 2.36
C ALA A 96 3.07 -6.91 0.94
N VAL A 97 2.05 -7.75 0.73
CA VAL A 97 1.91 -8.55 -0.49
C VAL A 97 1.72 -7.69 -1.73
N ALA A 98 0.83 -6.70 -1.67
CA ALA A 98 0.42 -5.94 -2.83
C ALA A 98 1.55 -5.01 -3.26
N GLY A 99 2.17 -4.34 -2.29
CA GLY A 99 3.36 -3.52 -2.51
C GLY A 99 4.56 -4.33 -3.02
N THR A 100 4.77 -5.56 -2.52
CA THR A 100 5.89 -6.40 -2.99
C THR A 100 5.71 -6.82 -4.45
N ILE A 101 4.49 -7.17 -4.86
CA ILE A 101 4.22 -7.50 -6.27
C ILE A 101 4.38 -6.25 -7.14
N ALA A 102 3.92 -5.09 -6.69
CA ALA A 102 4.10 -3.83 -7.42
C ALA A 102 5.58 -3.50 -7.63
N ASP A 103 6.42 -3.65 -6.59
CA ASP A 103 7.87 -3.45 -6.70
C ASP A 103 8.51 -4.42 -7.69
N ALA A 104 8.20 -5.72 -7.62
CA ALA A 104 8.78 -6.72 -8.49
C ALA A 104 8.46 -6.47 -9.98
N VAL A 105 7.22 -6.08 -10.27
CA VAL A 105 6.78 -5.73 -11.63
C VAL A 105 7.46 -4.44 -12.11
N ALA A 106 7.63 -3.46 -11.21
CA ALA A 106 8.33 -2.23 -11.54
C ALA A 106 9.82 -2.47 -11.83
N ASP A 107 10.48 -3.32 -11.05
CA ASP A 107 11.87 -3.71 -11.24
C ASP A 107 12.06 -4.48 -12.56
N TRP A 108 11.12 -5.38 -12.89
CA TRP A 108 11.12 -6.06 -14.19
C TRP A 108 11.05 -5.08 -15.36
N LEU A 109 10.25 -4.02 -15.26
CA LEU A 109 10.16 -2.97 -16.29
C LEU A 109 11.46 -2.16 -16.41
N VAL A 110 12.15 -1.91 -15.31
CA VAL A 110 13.49 -1.29 -15.32
C VAL A 110 14.50 -2.19 -16.05
N ASP A 111 14.43 -3.50 -15.85
CA ASP A 111 15.27 -4.46 -16.59
C ASP A 111 15.00 -4.41 -18.10
N GLN A 112 13.75 -4.12 -18.51
CA GLN A 112 13.37 -3.84 -19.90
C GLN A 112 13.78 -2.44 -20.40
N LYS A 113 14.55 -1.68 -19.62
CA LYS A 113 15.08 -0.35 -19.95
C LYS A 113 13.99 0.70 -20.17
N MET A 114 12.98 0.69 -19.30
CA MET A 114 11.98 1.76 -19.18
C MET A 114 12.54 2.89 -18.32
N ASP A 115 12.29 4.13 -18.71
CA ASP A 115 12.85 5.32 -18.06
C ASP A 115 11.91 5.87 -16.96
N ARG A 116 10.61 5.61 -17.12
CA ARG A 116 9.55 6.02 -16.18
C ARG A 116 8.57 4.87 -16.03
N VAL A 117 8.35 4.44 -14.80
CA VAL A 117 7.51 3.29 -14.47
C VAL A 117 6.58 3.65 -13.31
N ILE A 118 5.30 3.31 -13.48
CA ILE A 118 4.26 3.44 -12.46
C ILE A 118 3.46 2.14 -12.44
N VAL A 119 3.51 1.41 -11.32
CA VAL A 119 2.76 0.18 -11.11
C VAL A 119 1.86 0.37 -9.90
N ASP A 120 0.54 0.36 -10.09
CA ASP A 120 -0.47 0.52 -9.03
C ASP A 120 -1.22 -0.79 -8.82
N ASN A 121 -0.99 -1.46 -7.70
CA ASN A 121 -1.70 -2.66 -7.29
C ASN A 121 -2.81 -2.33 -6.29
N GLY A 122 -3.86 -1.64 -6.75
CA GLY A 122 -5.06 -1.40 -5.95
C GLY A 122 -4.87 -0.40 -4.81
N GLY A 123 -3.98 0.57 -4.97
CA GLY A 123 -3.59 1.55 -3.95
C GLY A 123 -2.15 1.40 -3.48
N ASP A 124 -1.48 0.29 -3.85
CA ASP A 124 -0.07 0.03 -3.56
C ASP A 124 0.79 0.30 -4.78
N ILE A 125 1.42 1.48 -4.78
CA ILE A 125 2.07 2.06 -5.96
C ILE A 125 3.59 1.97 -5.84
N ALA A 126 4.22 1.33 -6.82
CA ALA A 126 5.66 1.36 -7.03
C ALA A 126 6.02 2.29 -8.19
N LEU A 127 7.02 3.15 -7.98
CA LEU A 127 7.53 4.08 -8.97
C LEU A 127 9.03 3.83 -9.18
N ARG A 128 9.47 3.86 -10.45
CA ARG A 128 10.89 3.92 -10.85
C ARG A 128 11.02 5.05 -11.85
N LEU A 129 11.84 6.03 -11.52
CA LEU A 129 11.96 7.29 -12.27
C LEU A 129 13.44 7.54 -12.52
N GLU A 130 13.86 7.54 -13.79
CA GLU A 130 15.21 7.98 -14.17
C GLU A 130 15.41 9.48 -13.87
N PRO A 131 16.66 9.97 -13.71
CA PRO A 131 16.92 11.38 -13.47
C PRO A 131 16.25 12.30 -14.50
N GLY A 132 15.45 13.24 -14.01
CA GLY A 132 14.67 14.17 -14.84
C GLY A 132 13.23 13.73 -15.13
N GLU A 133 12.86 12.49 -14.83
CA GLU A 133 11.47 12.03 -14.84
C GLU A 133 10.76 12.38 -13.52
N THR A 134 9.44 12.56 -13.60
CA THR A 134 8.59 12.93 -12.45
C THR A 134 7.28 12.17 -12.47
N ALA A 135 6.65 12.04 -11.29
CA ALA A 135 5.31 11.49 -11.14
C ALA A 135 4.52 12.29 -10.10
N THR A 136 3.21 12.37 -10.33
CA THR A 136 2.26 12.95 -9.38
C THR A 136 1.31 11.85 -8.93
N VAL A 137 1.19 11.65 -7.61
CA VAL A 137 0.30 10.65 -7.02
C VAL A 137 -0.81 11.36 -6.25
N GLY A 138 -2.07 11.11 -6.60
CA GLY A 138 -3.23 11.67 -5.89
C GLY A 138 -3.49 10.92 -4.59
N ILE A 139 -3.74 11.66 -3.51
CA ILE A 139 -4.11 11.13 -2.19
C ILE A 139 -5.60 11.32 -1.95
N ARG A 140 -6.26 10.20 -1.67
CA ARG A 140 -7.68 10.15 -1.30
C ARG A 140 -7.80 10.13 0.22
N PRO A 141 -8.60 11.02 0.83
CA PRO A 141 -8.76 11.06 2.28
C PRO A 141 -9.67 9.96 2.81
N GLN A 142 -10.28 9.14 1.94
CA GLN A 142 -11.11 8.00 2.27
C GLN A 142 -10.97 6.98 1.15
N VAL A 143 -10.79 5.70 1.50
CA VAL A 143 -10.44 4.65 0.50
C VAL A 143 -11.56 4.40 -0.51
N ASP A 144 -12.82 4.51 -0.09
CA ASP A 144 -14.02 4.29 -0.91
C ASP A 144 -14.43 5.51 -1.77
N ASN A 145 -13.73 6.64 -1.64
CA ASN A 145 -14.06 7.88 -2.32
C ASN A 145 -13.04 8.19 -3.43
N GLN A 146 -13.52 8.68 -4.59
CA GLN A 146 -12.67 9.06 -5.72
C GLN A 146 -12.05 10.47 -5.57
N ARG A 147 -12.50 11.27 -4.59
CA ARG A 147 -12.01 12.64 -4.36
C ARG A 147 -10.52 12.64 -3.98
N VAL A 148 -9.71 13.35 -4.76
CA VAL A 148 -8.31 13.64 -4.43
C VAL A 148 -8.26 14.94 -3.61
N SER A 149 -7.64 14.88 -2.43
CA SER A 149 -7.51 16.04 -1.53
C SER A 149 -6.11 16.67 -1.57
N HIS A 150 -5.11 15.84 -1.78
CA HIS A 150 -3.70 16.20 -1.83
C HIS A 150 -3.01 15.46 -2.96
N VAL A 151 -1.85 15.94 -3.37
CA VAL A 151 -0.98 15.27 -4.33
C VAL A 151 0.43 15.16 -3.78
N LEU A 152 1.11 14.08 -4.14
CA LEU A 152 2.54 13.90 -3.95
C LEU A 152 3.25 14.24 -5.25
N HIS A 153 4.28 15.08 -5.19
CA HIS A 153 5.20 15.30 -6.31
C HIS A 153 6.50 14.56 -6.04
N LEU A 154 6.79 13.58 -6.91
CA LEU A 154 7.92 12.67 -6.80
C LEU A 154 8.79 12.75 -8.06
N ASP A 155 10.10 12.60 -7.91
CA ASP A 155 11.06 12.76 -8.99
C ASP A 155 12.11 11.63 -9.02
N GLY A 156 12.90 11.58 -10.08
CA GLY A 156 14.03 10.66 -10.25
C GLY A 156 15.28 11.01 -9.44
N SER A 157 15.18 11.81 -8.37
CA SER A 157 16.30 12.02 -7.43
C SER A 157 16.53 10.84 -6.50
N GLN A 158 15.55 9.93 -6.43
CA GLN A 158 15.60 8.71 -5.64
C GLN A 158 15.53 7.48 -6.55
N PRO A 159 16.17 6.36 -6.17
CA PRO A 159 16.17 5.15 -6.99
C PRO A 159 14.76 4.55 -7.16
N ALA A 160 13.90 4.72 -6.16
CA ALA A 160 12.56 4.16 -6.13
C ALA A 160 11.67 4.93 -5.15
N TRP A 161 10.37 4.86 -5.39
CA TRP A 161 9.34 5.27 -4.44
C TRP A 161 8.29 4.19 -4.30
N GLY A 162 7.85 3.98 -3.05
CA GLY A 162 6.62 3.27 -2.73
C GLY A 162 5.60 4.23 -2.15
N VAL A 163 4.37 4.18 -2.63
CA VAL A 163 3.23 4.93 -2.10
C VAL A 163 2.05 4.00 -1.92
N THR A 164 1.60 3.78 -0.69
CA THR A 164 0.56 2.78 -0.40
C THR A 164 -0.51 3.39 0.47
N THR A 165 -1.74 2.88 0.36
CA THR A 165 -2.87 3.39 1.15
C THR A 165 -3.63 2.26 1.83
N SER A 166 -3.82 2.38 3.15
CA SER A 166 -4.64 1.46 3.96
C SER A 166 -5.73 2.23 4.70
N GLY A 167 -6.85 1.60 5.03
CA GLY A 167 -7.95 2.25 5.73
C GLY A 167 -9.25 1.46 5.68
N ILE A 168 -10.24 1.90 6.46
CA ILE A 168 -11.57 1.30 6.46
C ILE A 168 -12.26 1.50 5.11
N GLY A 169 -12.99 0.48 4.66
CA GLY A 169 -13.62 0.44 3.35
C GLY A 169 -12.67 0.02 2.22
N GLY A 170 -11.39 -0.20 2.53
CA GLY A 170 -10.43 -0.80 1.62
C GLY A 170 -10.59 -2.32 1.46
N ARG A 171 -9.66 -2.91 0.70
CA ARG A 171 -9.63 -4.36 0.43
C ARG A 171 -9.05 -5.18 1.58
N SER A 172 -8.31 -4.53 2.48
CA SER A 172 -7.63 -5.18 3.61
C SER A 172 -8.41 -4.98 4.90
N LEU A 173 -8.55 -6.04 5.69
CA LEU A 173 -9.10 -5.95 7.03
C LEU A 173 -8.13 -5.19 7.93
N THR A 174 -8.64 -4.18 8.65
CA THR A 174 -7.83 -3.36 9.55
C THR A 174 -8.46 -3.35 10.93
N ARG A 175 -7.63 -3.20 11.96
CA ARG A 175 -8.09 -3.11 13.37
C ARG A 175 -8.29 -1.68 13.84
N GLY A 176 -7.66 -0.74 13.13
CA GLY A 176 -7.79 0.68 13.42
C GLY A 176 -9.12 1.26 12.95
N ILE A 177 -9.22 2.58 13.03
CA ILE A 177 -10.40 3.34 12.61
C ILE A 177 -10.11 4.35 11.51
N ALA A 178 -8.87 4.45 11.03
CA ALA A 178 -8.48 5.42 10.01
C ALA A 178 -9.33 5.31 8.73
N SER A 179 -9.80 6.45 8.23
CA SER A 179 -10.48 6.55 6.94
C SER A 179 -9.51 6.26 5.79
N ALA A 180 -8.28 6.75 5.90
CA ALA A 180 -7.16 6.40 5.02
C ALA A 180 -5.83 6.73 5.70
N VAL A 181 -4.79 5.98 5.36
CA VAL A 181 -3.39 6.21 5.70
C VAL A 181 -2.57 5.98 4.45
N THR A 182 -2.04 7.05 3.87
CA THR A 182 -1.10 6.97 2.74
C THR A 182 0.34 7.08 3.24
N VAL A 183 1.18 6.10 2.95
CA VAL A 183 2.60 6.08 3.36
C VAL A 183 3.50 6.21 2.14
N VAL A 184 4.59 6.97 2.29
CA VAL A 184 5.67 7.04 1.31
C VAL A 184 6.95 6.42 1.87
N ALA A 185 7.55 5.47 1.14
CA ALA A 185 8.79 4.81 1.50
C ALA A 185 9.71 4.59 0.28
N ALA A 186 10.86 3.96 0.49
CA ALA A 186 11.79 3.60 -0.59
C ALA A 186 11.33 2.40 -1.44
N SER A 187 10.32 1.65 -0.98
CA SER A 187 9.72 0.53 -1.70
C SER A 187 8.23 0.45 -1.36
N ALA A 188 7.41 -0.02 -2.30
CA ALA A 188 5.98 -0.22 -2.07
C ALA A 188 5.75 -1.32 -1.03
N SER A 189 6.58 -2.36 -0.99
CA SER A 189 6.53 -3.43 0.02
C SER A 189 6.61 -2.91 1.47
N VAL A 190 7.55 -1.99 1.75
CA VAL A 190 7.69 -1.39 3.10
C VAL A 190 6.54 -0.43 3.38
N ALA A 191 6.15 0.37 2.38
CA ALA A 191 5.04 1.30 2.53
C ALA A 191 3.73 0.57 2.85
N ASP A 192 3.42 -0.56 2.20
CA ASP A 192 2.20 -1.37 2.37
C ASP A 192 2.07 -1.85 3.83
N ALA A 193 3.12 -2.48 4.34
CA ALA A 193 3.18 -2.93 5.74
C ALA A 193 3.09 -1.75 6.72
N ALA A 194 3.74 -0.63 6.42
CA ALA A 194 3.69 0.56 7.25
C ALA A 194 2.31 1.22 7.27
N ALA A 195 1.62 1.29 6.13
CA ALA A 195 0.28 1.86 6.02
C ALA A 195 -0.70 1.04 6.87
N THR A 196 -0.60 -0.28 6.81
CA THR A 196 -1.39 -1.18 7.67
C THR A 196 -1.07 -0.98 9.16
N ALA A 197 0.20 -0.92 9.55
CA ALA A 197 0.57 -0.70 10.96
C ALA A 197 0.15 0.67 11.51
N ILE A 198 0.31 1.73 10.72
CA ILE A 198 -0.11 3.10 11.11
C ILE A 198 -1.63 3.17 11.15
N GLY A 199 -2.32 2.55 10.19
CA GLY A 199 -3.77 2.39 10.18
C GLY A 199 -4.26 1.71 11.45
N ASN A 200 -3.65 0.58 11.83
CA ASN A 200 -3.96 -0.15 13.06
C ASN A 200 -3.66 0.65 14.34
N ALA A 201 -2.65 1.53 14.32
CA ALA A 201 -2.34 2.42 15.44
C ALA A 201 -3.32 3.61 15.57
N CYS A 202 -4.05 3.94 14.50
CA CYS A 202 -5.14 4.91 14.54
C CYS A 202 -6.35 4.26 15.24
N PHE A 203 -6.45 4.39 16.56
CA PHE A 203 -7.53 3.76 17.32
C PHE A 203 -7.85 4.54 18.61
N VAL A 204 -9.11 4.44 19.05
CA VAL A 204 -9.57 4.87 20.37
C VAL A 204 -10.80 4.04 20.73
N GLU A 205 -11.05 3.78 22.02
CA GLU A 205 -12.29 3.13 22.44
C GLU A 205 -13.48 4.08 22.31
N ASP A 206 -14.56 3.61 21.67
CA ASP A 206 -15.82 4.33 21.53
C ASP A 206 -16.98 3.34 21.31
N GLY A 207 -18.17 3.66 21.79
CA GLY A 207 -19.36 2.82 21.61
C GLY A 207 -19.88 2.78 20.17
N GLY A 208 -19.48 3.74 19.33
CA GLY A 208 -19.77 3.76 17.90
C GLY A 208 -18.82 2.93 17.05
N ILE A 209 -17.82 2.25 17.63
CA ILE A 209 -16.87 1.41 16.89
C ILE A 209 -17.30 -0.05 17.03
N VAL A 210 -17.57 -0.71 15.89
CA VAL A 210 -17.90 -2.14 15.85
C VAL A 210 -16.71 -2.92 15.34
N GLN A 211 -16.26 -3.88 16.13
CA GLN A 211 -15.24 -4.84 15.74
C GLN A 211 -15.77 -6.26 15.84
N VAL A 212 -15.35 -7.10 14.89
CA VAL A 212 -15.69 -8.52 14.85
C VAL A 212 -14.42 -9.36 14.66
N PRO A 213 -14.39 -10.64 15.07
CA PRO A 213 -13.28 -11.52 14.75
C PRO A 213 -13.04 -11.59 13.24
N ALA A 214 -11.79 -11.46 12.79
CA ALA A 214 -11.46 -11.45 11.36
C ALA A 214 -11.96 -12.72 10.64
N GLU A 215 -11.88 -13.87 11.30
CA GLU A 215 -12.34 -15.17 10.77
C GLU A 215 -13.85 -15.24 10.54
N SER A 216 -14.64 -14.32 11.12
CA SER A 216 -16.08 -14.22 10.85
C SER A 216 -16.39 -13.57 9.51
N LEU A 217 -15.47 -12.76 8.99
CA LEU A 217 -15.58 -12.09 7.68
C LEU A 217 -14.90 -12.90 6.57
N ASP A 218 -13.71 -13.42 6.85
CA ASP A 218 -12.95 -14.29 5.95
C ASP A 218 -12.39 -15.50 6.72
N PRO A 219 -12.95 -16.70 6.54
CA PRO A 219 -12.44 -17.93 7.17
C PRO A 219 -10.99 -18.27 6.82
N HIS A 220 -10.42 -17.64 5.80
CA HIS A 220 -9.05 -17.84 5.33
C HIS A 220 -8.13 -16.66 5.64
N THR A 221 -8.56 -15.71 6.47
CA THR A 221 -7.77 -14.54 6.87
C THR A 221 -6.46 -14.93 7.56
N ASP A 222 -5.42 -14.11 7.37
CA ASP A 222 -4.17 -14.17 8.12
C ASP A 222 -4.25 -13.49 9.50
N LEU A 223 -5.39 -12.87 9.82
CA LEU A 223 -5.64 -12.17 11.08
C LEU A 223 -6.49 -13.00 12.05
N ALA A 224 -6.53 -14.33 11.91
CA ALA A 224 -7.37 -15.20 12.72
C ALA A 224 -7.07 -15.02 14.22
N GLY A 225 -8.11 -14.83 15.03
CA GLY A 225 -7.99 -14.52 16.46
C GLY A 225 -7.77 -13.04 16.79
N LEU A 226 -7.74 -12.16 15.80
CA LEU A 226 -7.74 -10.71 15.98
C LEU A 226 -9.12 -10.12 15.63
N SER A 227 -9.51 -9.09 16.37
CA SER A 227 -10.69 -8.28 16.03
C SER A 227 -10.33 -7.22 14.98
N VAL A 228 -11.19 -7.07 13.98
CA VAL A 228 -11.08 -6.08 12.90
C VAL A 228 -12.30 -5.17 12.89
N THR A 229 -12.10 -3.91 12.51
CA THR A 229 -13.15 -2.89 12.53
C THR A 229 -14.02 -3.00 11.29
N THR A 230 -15.32 -3.07 11.47
CA THR A 230 -16.32 -3.13 10.38
C THR A 230 -17.16 -1.86 10.28
N GLU A 231 -17.32 -1.13 11.38
CA GLU A 231 -18.12 0.10 11.41
C GLU A 231 -17.49 1.11 12.36
N VAL A 232 -17.54 2.39 11.95
CA VAL A 232 -17.13 3.52 12.77
C VAL A 232 -18.22 4.59 12.64
N GLY A 233 -19.03 4.71 13.69
CA GLY A 233 -20.03 5.78 13.83
C GLY A 233 -19.39 7.15 14.02
N GLU A 234 -20.20 8.20 14.11
CA GLU A 234 -19.70 9.57 14.35
C GLU A 234 -18.96 9.65 15.68
N LEU A 235 -17.71 10.13 15.63
CA LEU A 235 -16.85 10.25 16.81
C LEU A 235 -16.78 11.70 17.28
N LEU A 236 -16.63 11.90 18.59
CA LEU A 236 -16.35 13.22 19.13
C LEU A 236 -15.00 13.74 18.61
N PRO A 237 -14.84 15.07 18.37
CA PRO A 237 -13.59 15.63 17.85
C PRO A 237 -12.34 15.25 18.67
N GLU A 238 -12.45 15.18 19.99
CA GLU A 238 -11.37 14.75 20.89
C GLU A 238 -10.92 13.29 20.66
N LYS A 239 -11.87 12.40 20.34
CA LYS A 239 -11.61 10.99 20.02
C LYS A 239 -10.89 10.88 18.68
N ILE A 240 -11.33 11.65 17.69
CA ILE A 240 -10.68 11.73 16.37
C ILE A 240 -9.22 12.19 16.52
N LEU A 241 -8.99 13.27 17.27
CA LEU A 241 -7.64 13.79 17.50
C LEU A 241 -6.75 12.80 18.25
N THR A 242 -7.29 12.08 19.24
CA THR A 242 -6.55 11.07 20.01
C THR A 242 -6.10 9.89 19.13
N ALA A 243 -7.00 9.39 18.28
CA ALA A 243 -6.69 8.29 17.36
C ALA A 243 -5.66 8.73 16.30
N LEU A 244 -5.85 9.91 15.69
CA LEU A 244 -4.90 10.45 14.71
C LEU A 244 -3.52 10.73 15.31
N GLU A 245 -3.46 11.21 16.55
CA GLU A 245 -2.18 11.43 17.22
C GLU A 245 -1.44 10.12 17.48
N SER A 246 -2.14 9.04 17.83
CA SER A 246 -1.55 7.69 17.98
C SER A 246 -0.98 7.19 16.65
N ALA A 247 -1.71 7.37 15.55
CA ALA A 247 -1.23 7.05 14.20
C ALA A 247 0.01 7.89 13.83
N ARG A 248 -0.03 9.20 14.10
CA ARG A 248 1.06 10.13 13.82
C ARG A 248 2.32 9.75 14.58
N GLN A 249 2.21 9.41 15.87
CA GLN A 249 3.35 8.96 16.67
C GLN A 249 3.98 7.69 16.09
N LYS A 250 3.18 6.71 15.67
CA LYS A 250 3.69 5.50 14.99
C LYS A 250 4.42 5.86 13.69
N ALA A 251 3.87 6.76 12.88
CA ALA A 251 4.49 7.22 11.64
C ALA A 251 5.84 7.93 11.91
N GLU A 252 5.91 8.80 12.92
CA GLU A 252 7.14 9.49 13.30
C GLU A 252 8.22 8.51 13.79
N VAL A 253 7.86 7.49 14.57
CA VAL A 253 8.81 6.44 14.99
C VAL A 253 9.39 5.71 13.77
N LEU A 254 8.57 5.36 12.79
CA LEU A 254 9.03 4.69 11.57
C LEU A 254 9.90 5.62 10.71
N ALA A 255 9.56 6.91 10.63
CA ALA A 255 10.33 7.92 9.90
C ALA A 255 11.70 8.19 10.55
N GLN A 256 11.77 8.31 11.88
CA GLN A 256 13.02 8.47 12.63
C GLN A 256 13.97 7.27 12.45
N ARG A 257 13.40 6.07 12.32
CA ARG A 257 14.13 4.83 12.00
C ARG A 257 14.49 4.72 10.50
N LYS A 258 14.12 5.71 9.69
CA LYS A 258 14.34 5.77 8.23
C LYS A 258 13.69 4.61 7.45
N ILE A 259 12.61 4.03 8.00
CA ILE A 259 11.86 2.94 7.36
C ILE A 259 10.91 3.53 6.30
N ILE A 260 10.23 4.61 6.67
CA ILE A 260 9.39 5.39 5.77
C ILE A 260 9.93 6.81 5.68
N ARG A 261 9.52 7.54 4.64
CA ARG A 261 9.74 8.99 4.56
C ARG A 261 8.69 9.74 5.37
N GLY A 262 7.44 9.30 5.30
CA GLY A 262 6.35 9.87 6.06
C GLY A 262 4.99 9.31 5.65
N ALA A 263 3.94 9.80 6.30
CA ALA A 263 2.56 9.39 6.12
C ALA A 263 1.59 10.58 6.15
N PHE A 264 0.48 10.42 5.43
CA PHE A 264 -0.72 11.24 5.48
C PHE A 264 -1.84 10.38 6.05
N MET A 265 -2.50 10.83 7.11
CA MET A 265 -3.51 10.04 7.84
C MET A 265 -4.80 10.84 7.94
N THR A 266 -5.94 10.18 7.78
CA THR A 266 -7.26 10.80 7.86
C THR A 266 -8.23 9.99 8.71
N LEU A 267 -9.12 10.70 9.38
CA LEU A 267 -10.23 10.14 10.14
C LEU A 267 -11.37 11.18 10.17
N GLN A 268 -12.53 10.82 9.62
CA GLN A 268 -13.76 11.65 9.62
C GLN A 268 -13.48 13.14 9.30
N ASN A 269 -12.92 13.41 8.12
CA ASN A 269 -12.57 14.75 7.60
C ASN A 269 -11.43 15.49 8.32
N VAL A 270 -10.87 14.95 9.40
CA VAL A 270 -9.65 15.48 10.02
C VAL A 270 -8.45 14.73 9.46
N PHE A 271 -7.33 15.42 9.26
CA PHE A 271 -6.11 14.81 8.78
C PHE A 271 -4.89 15.21 9.60
N ALA A 272 -3.86 14.36 9.57
CA ALA A 272 -2.54 14.61 10.10
C ALA A 272 -1.48 14.26 9.05
N ILE A 273 -0.36 14.97 9.07
CA ILE A 273 0.77 14.76 8.16
C ILE A 273 2.03 14.63 9.02
N SER A 274 2.79 13.55 8.83
CA SER A 274 4.11 13.41 9.46
C SER A 274 5.10 14.42 8.88
N ASP A 275 6.10 14.83 9.66
CA ASP A 275 7.05 15.86 9.25
C ASP A 275 7.82 15.51 7.97
N GLY A 276 8.27 14.26 7.83
CA GLY A 276 9.04 13.83 6.66
C GLY A 276 8.27 13.78 5.33
N LEU A 277 6.93 13.87 5.36
CA LEU A 277 6.11 13.92 4.16
C LEU A 277 5.87 15.34 3.64
N LYS A 278 5.97 16.36 4.52
CA LYS A 278 5.69 17.77 4.19
C LYS A 278 6.42 18.29 2.93
N PRO A 279 7.69 17.90 2.63
CA PRO A 279 8.37 18.36 1.43
C PRO A 279 7.75 17.86 0.11
N TYR A 280 6.96 16.79 0.15
CA TYR A 280 6.47 16.08 -1.04
C TYR A 280 4.98 16.28 -1.29
N ILE A 281 4.22 16.69 -0.27
CA ILE A 281 2.76 16.73 -0.30
C ILE A 281 2.22 18.15 -0.42
N PHE A 282 1.23 18.32 -1.30
CA PHE A 282 0.60 19.60 -1.58
C PHE A 282 -0.92 19.43 -1.58
N PRO A 283 -1.69 20.36 -1.00
CA PRO A 283 -3.14 20.34 -1.14
C PRO A 283 -3.50 20.57 -2.61
N VAL A 284 -4.57 19.92 -3.08
CA VAL A 284 -5.18 20.29 -4.35
C VAL A 284 -5.87 21.64 -4.15
N SER A 285 -5.22 22.73 -4.56
CA SER A 285 -5.87 24.03 -4.71
C SER A 285 -7.06 23.84 -5.64
N GLY A 286 -8.26 24.30 -5.26
CA GLY A 286 -9.50 24.10 -6.00
C GLY A 286 -9.30 24.19 -7.51
N ILE A 287 -9.31 23.03 -8.18
CA ILE A 287 -9.70 22.97 -9.58
C ILE A 287 -11.18 23.33 -9.50
N GLY A 288 -11.52 24.53 -9.96
CA GLY A 288 -12.86 25.10 -9.83
C GLY A 288 -13.94 24.13 -10.26
N ASP A 289 -15.09 24.26 -9.59
CA ASP A 289 -16.37 23.72 -10.04
C ASP A 289 -16.64 24.00 -11.53
#